data_AF-Q7PY39-F1
#
_entry.id   AF-Q7PY39-F1
#
_cell.length_a   1.000
_cell.length_b   1.000
_cell.length_c   1.000
_cell.angle_alpha   90.00
_cell.angle_beta   90.00
_cell.angle_gamma   90.00
#
_symmetry.space_group_name_H-M   'P 1'
#
loop_
_entity.id
_entity.type
_entity.pdbx_description
1 polymer ?
#
loop_
_entity_poly.entity_id
_entity_poly.type
_entity_poly.pdbx_seq_one_letter_code
_entity_poly.pdbx_strand_id
1 'polypeptide(L)'
;MLNSLFVNHQDQKEALAIERRRRFEESRKQRIFNARRRIIGVDTDALGLQVQQKHEAEQAQAEQQRKFAEEMRRQEQVLLLKQHEQRQDRVREENELNRFRASHQKPEQSRDFDLFDPDGLKKSLPARLGDDDPRLTISGAQKFDGEDLEERHRRKVQIEQQRSWLEQQIREKRQAELDRRAAETFLESSLMSREHRLHQLASQERYARGKIQQAVNEFNRRLMNEQEQQRLRREREEQEDNLAEIYNNLTSDVLTENPDAAKSSFGPNRVITAQYKGMSPEEIEQVRRTQDRQLEELKRRREQEANTRKAWDQLANEFDRTVTLKERELNRRRHALAEQIRHENRELSMEQQRRVEYLDRVVYQNRPTEAYFDQFNTCTR
;
A
#
# COMPACT_ATOMS: atom_id res chain seq x y z
N MET A 1 -131.18 -216.42 -33.21
CA MET A 1 -129.89 -216.65 -33.90
C MET A 1 -129.18 -215.30 -33.98
N LEU A 2 -128.29 -214.93 -33.04
CA LEU A 2 -126.81 -215.12 -33.03
C LEU A 2 -126.14 -214.38 -34.23
N ASN A 3 -125.23 -213.39 -34.13
CA ASN A 3 -124.23 -212.95 -33.13
C ASN A 3 -123.85 -211.43 -33.25
N SER A 4 -123.67 -210.73 -32.09
CA SER A 4 -122.62 -209.75 -31.66
C SER A 4 -122.00 -208.71 -32.66
N LEU A 5 -121.69 -207.41 -32.43
CA LEU A 5 -121.30 -206.55 -31.27
C LEU A 5 -121.42 -205.03 -31.65
N PHE A 6 -121.49 -204.18 -30.62
CA PHE A 6 -121.46 -202.70 -30.49
C PHE A 6 -120.74 -201.82 -31.55
N VAL A 7 -121.28 -200.61 -31.83
CA VAL A 7 -120.59 -199.47 -32.52
C VAL A 7 -120.80 -198.16 -31.73
N ASN A 8 -119.77 -197.32 -31.61
CA ASN A 8 -119.51 -196.35 -30.53
C ASN A 8 -119.67 -194.86 -30.97
N HIS A 9 -120.06 -193.93 -30.08
CA HIS A 9 -120.31 -192.50 -30.39
C HIS A 9 -119.02 -191.72 -30.74
N GLN A 10 -117.86 -192.24 -30.33
CA GLN A 10 -116.54 -191.75 -30.75
C GLN A 10 -116.33 -191.87 -32.26
N ASP A 11 -116.90 -192.89 -32.90
CA ASP A 11 -116.74 -193.14 -34.34
C ASP A 11 -117.40 -192.03 -35.19
N GLN A 12 -118.48 -191.40 -34.72
CA GLN A 12 -119.13 -190.28 -35.41
C GLN A 12 -118.35 -188.96 -35.31
N LYS A 13 -117.72 -188.69 -34.16
CA LYS A 13 -116.91 -187.48 -33.97
C LYS A 13 -115.61 -187.58 -34.75
N GLU A 14 -115.01 -188.77 -34.78
CA GLU A 14 -113.92 -189.08 -35.69
C GLU A 14 -114.35 -188.92 -37.14
N ALA A 15 -115.53 -189.41 -37.55
CA ALA A 15 -116.02 -189.21 -38.91
C ALA A 15 -116.15 -187.72 -39.30
N LEU A 16 -116.67 -186.86 -38.42
CA LEU A 16 -116.77 -185.41 -38.69
C LEU A 16 -115.42 -184.68 -38.67
N ALA A 17 -114.49 -185.09 -37.81
CA ALA A 17 -113.13 -184.58 -37.81
C ALA A 17 -112.37 -185.03 -39.07
N ILE A 18 -112.61 -186.27 -39.53
CA ILE A 18 -112.13 -186.82 -40.79
C ILE A 18 -112.74 -186.04 -41.96
N GLU A 19 -114.03 -185.71 -41.94
CA GLU A 19 -114.65 -184.88 -42.97
C GLU A 19 -114.08 -183.46 -42.99
N ARG A 20 -113.89 -182.81 -41.82
CA ARG A 20 -113.22 -181.50 -41.76
C ARG A 20 -111.79 -181.57 -42.27
N ARG A 21 -111.03 -182.60 -41.87
CA ARG A 21 -109.70 -182.87 -42.42
C ARG A 21 -109.76 -183.10 -43.92
N ARG A 22 -110.74 -183.85 -44.43
CA ARG A 22 -110.95 -184.05 -45.87
C ARG A 22 -111.28 -182.75 -46.58
N ARG A 23 -112.16 -181.89 -46.06
CA ARG A 23 -112.48 -180.58 -46.66
C ARG A 23 -111.28 -179.63 -46.62
N PHE A 24 -110.51 -179.62 -45.53
CA PHE A 24 -109.26 -178.86 -45.45
C PHE A 24 -108.20 -179.44 -46.39
N GLU A 25 -108.09 -180.76 -46.49
CA GLU A 25 -107.27 -181.44 -47.48
C GLU A 25 -107.74 -181.10 -48.88
N GLU A 26 -109.04 -181.09 -49.20
CA GLU A 26 -109.56 -180.73 -50.52
C GLU A 26 -109.28 -179.27 -50.87
N SER A 27 -109.52 -178.33 -49.96
CA SER A 27 -109.22 -176.91 -50.18
C SER A 27 -107.70 -176.64 -50.22
N ARG A 28 -106.91 -177.46 -49.53
CA ARG A 28 -105.44 -177.48 -49.64
C ARG A 28 -104.97 -178.12 -50.93
N LYS A 29 -105.55 -179.23 -51.37
CA LYS A 29 -105.29 -179.91 -52.65
C LYS A 29 -105.59 -178.98 -53.81
N GLN A 30 -106.72 -178.27 -53.76
CA GLN A 30 -107.05 -177.22 -54.74
C GLN A 30 -105.99 -176.11 -54.81
N ARG A 31 -105.25 -175.84 -53.73
CA ARG A 31 -104.13 -174.88 -53.72
C ARG A 31 -102.80 -175.51 -54.12
N ILE A 32 -102.50 -176.74 -53.68
CA ILE A 32 -101.22 -177.44 -53.90
C ILE A 32 -101.10 -178.03 -55.30
N PHE A 33 -102.17 -178.63 -55.83
CA PHE A 33 -102.18 -179.22 -57.17
C PHE A 33 -102.41 -178.18 -58.27
N ASN A 34 -102.95 -177.01 -57.95
CA ASN A 34 -102.98 -175.88 -58.87
C ASN A 34 -101.57 -175.24 -58.93
N ALA A 35 -100.76 -175.70 -59.88
CA ALA A 35 -99.38 -175.24 -60.06
C ALA A 35 -99.26 -173.71 -60.11
N ARG A 36 -100.24 -173.02 -60.70
CA ARG A 36 -100.24 -171.55 -60.82
C ARG A 36 -100.45 -170.86 -59.46
N ARG A 37 -101.38 -171.34 -58.62
CA ARG A 37 -101.54 -170.82 -57.24
C ARG A 37 -100.36 -171.19 -56.34
N ARG A 38 -99.67 -172.31 -56.58
CA ARG A 38 -98.49 -172.71 -55.81
C ARG A 38 -97.25 -171.85 -56.13
N ILE A 39 -97.08 -171.48 -57.40
CA ILE A 39 -95.93 -170.69 -57.86
C ILE A 39 -96.18 -169.19 -57.69
N ILE A 40 -97.41 -168.69 -57.91
CA ILE A 40 -97.73 -167.26 -57.99
C ILE A 40 -99.08 -166.92 -57.30
N GLY A 41 -99.46 -167.64 -56.25
CA GLY A 41 -100.68 -167.35 -55.50
C GLY A 41 -100.50 -166.11 -54.62
N VAL A 42 -101.22 -165.04 -54.94
CA VAL A 42 -101.17 -163.77 -54.21
C VAL A 42 -102.58 -163.26 -53.95
N ASP A 43 -102.82 -162.74 -52.75
CA ASP A 43 -104.08 -162.10 -52.36
C ASP A 43 -104.11 -160.65 -52.86
N THR A 44 -104.74 -160.44 -54.02
CA THR A 44 -104.79 -159.13 -54.68
C THR A 44 -105.57 -158.09 -53.88
N ASP A 45 -106.57 -158.52 -53.11
CA ASP A 45 -107.47 -157.62 -52.40
C ASP A 45 -106.79 -157.09 -51.14
N ALA A 46 -106.10 -157.96 -50.39
CA ALA A 46 -105.27 -157.55 -49.26
C ALA A 46 -104.09 -156.66 -49.68
N LEU A 47 -103.45 -156.95 -50.81
CA LEU A 47 -102.41 -156.07 -51.36
C LEU A 47 -102.98 -154.72 -51.81
N GLY A 48 -104.17 -154.69 -52.39
CA GLY A 48 -104.87 -153.44 -52.76
C GLY A 48 -105.11 -152.54 -51.55
N LEU A 49 -105.58 -153.11 -50.44
CA LEU A 49 -105.74 -152.40 -49.16
C LEU A 49 -104.40 -151.89 -48.60
N GLN A 50 -103.34 -152.70 -48.64
CA GLN A 50 -102.01 -152.27 -48.18
C GLN A 50 -101.43 -151.14 -49.05
N VAL A 51 -101.64 -151.17 -50.36
CA VAL A 51 -101.24 -150.09 -51.27
C VAL A 51 -102.01 -148.81 -50.96
N GLN A 52 -103.32 -148.90 -50.71
CA GLN A 52 -104.13 -147.73 -50.30
C GLN A 52 -103.64 -147.13 -48.98
N GLN A 53 -103.45 -147.95 -47.94
CA GLN A 53 -102.93 -147.48 -46.64
C GLN A 53 -101.55 -146.84 -46.76
N LYS A 54 -100.65 -147.42 -47.58
CA LYS A 54 -99.34 -146.83 -47.83
C LYS A 54 -99.46 -145.49 -48.56
N HIS A 55 -100.37 -145.40 -49.53
CA HIS A 55 -100.59 -144.15 -50.26
C HIS A 55 -101.19 -143.06 -49.36
N GLU A 56 -102.13 -143.39 -48.48
CA GLU A 56 -102.68 -142.47 -47.47
C GLU A 56 -101.60 -142.02 -46.48
N ALA A 57 -100.73 -142.92 -46.02
CA ALA A 57 -99.61 -142.59 -45.14
C ALA A 57 -98.58 -141.67 -45.84
N GLU A 58 -98.26 -141.94 -47.10
CA GLU A 58 -97.39 -141.09 -47.91
C GLU A 58 -98.01 -139.70 -48.13
N GLN A 59 -99.31 -139.61 -48.42
CA GLN A 59 -100.02 -138.34 -48.55
C GLN A 59 -100.04 -137.57 -47.23
N ALA A 60 -100.31 -138.22 -46.10
CA ALA A 60 -100.27 -137.58 -44.78
C ALA A 60 -98.87 -137.06 -44.42
N GLN A 61 -97.81 -137.83 -44.74
CA GLN A 61 -96.42 -137.38 -44.57
C GLN A 61 -96.09 -136.20 -45.49
N ALA A 62 -96.51 -136.25 -46.76
CA ALA A 62 -96.32 -135.15 -47.71
C ALA A 62 -97.04 -133.88 -47.25
N GLU A 63 -98.25 -133.98 -46.71
CA GLU A 63 -98.97 -132.85 -46.13
C GLU A 63 -98.29 -132.28 -44.90
N GLN A 64 -97.78 -133.13 -43.99
CA GLN A 64 -97.01 -132.67 -42.83
C GLN A 64 -95.72 -131.96 -43.26
N GLN A 65 -94.97 -132.55 -44.20
CA GLN A 65 -93.77 -131.91 -44.77
C GLN A 65 -94.11 -130.58 -45.44
N ARG A 66 -95.25 -130.49 -46.16
CA ARG A 66 -95.71 -129.23 -46.75
C ARG A 66 -96.01 -128.18 -45.69
N LYS A 67 -96.70 -128.55 -44.60
CA LYS A 67 -96.98 -127.65 -43.47
C LYS A 67 -95.70 -127.17 -42.80
N PHE A 68 -94.74 -128.05 -42.54
CA PHE A 68 -93.44 -127.66 -42.00
C PHE A 68 -92.66 -126.74 -42.95
N ALA A 69 -92.68 -127.01 -44.26
CA ALA A 69 -92.03 -126.15 -45.25
C ALA A 69 -92.71 -124.77 -45.36
N GLU A 70 -94.03 -124.69 -45.21
CA GLU A 70 -94.77 -123.44 -45.11
C GLU A 70 -94.42 -122.67 -43.83
N GLU A 71 -94.32 -123.35 -42.68
CA GLU A 71 -93.93 -122.73 -41.41
C GLU A 71 -92.47 -122.24 -41.42
N MET A 72 -91.54 -123.03 -41.96
CA MET A 72 -90.14 -122.62 -42.15
C MET A 72 -90.04 -121.37 -43.02
N ARG A 73 -90.79 -121.29 -44.12
CA ARG A 73 -90.84 -120.09 -44.98
C ARG A 73 -91.38 -118.87 -44.23
N ARG A 74 -92.41 -119.06 -43.39
CA ARG A 74 -92.93 -117.97 -42.53
C ARG A 74 -91.89 -117.51 -41.51
N GLN A 75 -91.20 -118.45 -40.85
CA GLN A 75 -90.15 -118.12 -39.88
C GLN A 75 -88.96 -117.43 -40.54
N GLU A 76 -88.53 -117.86 -41.73
CA GLU A 76 -87.48 -117.22 -42.51
C GLU A 76 -87.83 -115.77 -42.87
N GLN A 77 -89.08 -115.51 -43.30
CA GLN A 77 -89.56 -114.14 -43.56
C GLN A 77 -89.51 -113.27 -42.29
N VAL A 78 -89.91 -113.80 -41.14
CA VAL A 78 -89.83 -113.08 -39.85
C VAL A 78 -88.37 -112.78 -39.47
N LEU A 79 -87.46 -113.74 -39.66
CA LEU A 79 -86.03 -113.54 -39.40
C LEU A 79 -85.42 -112.47 -40.30
N LEU A 80 -85.76 -112.46 -41.59
CA LEU A 80 -85.30 -111.44 -42.53
C LEU A 80 -85.80 -110.04 -42.15
N LEU A 81 -87.07 -109.91 -41.79
CA LEU A 81 -87.63 -108.64 -41.30
C LEU A 81 -86.91 -108.17 -40.03
N LYS A 82 -86.67 -109.09 -39.07
CA LYS A 82 -85.97 -108.75 -37.83
C LYS A 82 -84.51 -108.36 -38.08
N GLN A 83 -83.83 -109.03 -39.01
CA GLN A 83 -82.47 -108.67 -39.40
C GLN A 83 -82.42 -107.28 -40.05
N HIS A 84 -83.41 -106.95 -40.88
CA HIS A 84 -83.52 -105.64 -41.50
C HIS A 84 -83.78 -104.54 -40.45
N GLU A 85 -84.70 -104.75 -39.51
CA GLU A 85 -84.92 -103.84 -38.37
C GLU A 85 -83.63 -103.62 -37.58
N GLN A 86 -82.92 -104.69 -37.20
CA GLN A 86 -81.66 -104.58 -36.47
C GLN A 86 -80.59 -103.79 -37.24
N ARG A 87 -80.52 -103.95 -38.58
CA ARG A 87 -79.60 -103.15 -39.40
C ARG A 87 -79.98 -101.66 -39.37
N GLN A 88 -81.28 -101.35 -39.47
CA GLN A 88 -81.75 -99.96 -39.40
C GLN A 88 -81.54 -99.35 -38.02
N ASP A 89 -81.76 -100.11 -36.95
CA ASP A 89 -81.48 -99.68 -35.58
C ASP A 89 -79.99 -99.35 -35.40
N ARG A 90 -79.08 -100.24 -35.83
CA ARG A 90 -77.64 -100.00 -35.78
C ARG A 90 -77.22 -98.73 -36.52
N VAL A 91 -77.75 -98.51 -37.73
CA VAL A 91 -77.47 -97.30 -38.51
C VAL A 91 -78.01 -96.05 -37.80
N ARG A 92 -79.18 -96.12 -37.16
CA ARG A 92 -79.73 -95.02 -36.36
C ARG A 92 -78.85 -94.70 -35.15
N GLU A 93 -78.48 -95.72 -34.37
CA GLU A 93 -77.59 -95.56 -33.21
C GLU A 93 -76.22 -94.98 -33.61
N GLU A 94 -75.63 -95.45 -34.71
CA GLU A 94 -74.37 -94.93 -35.23
C GLU A 94 -74.49 -93.47 -35.67
N ASN A 95 -75.59 -93.12 -36.35
CA ASN A 95 -75.87 -91.74 -36.74
C ASN A 95 -76.08 -90.82 -35.52
N GLU A 96 -76.80 -91.29 -34.49
CA GLU A 96 -76.98 -90.55 -33.24
C GLU A 96 -75.67 -90.38 -32.49
N LEU A 97 -74.85 -91.42 -32.40
CA LEU A 97 -73.52 -91.36 -31.79
C LEU A 97 -72.62 -90.38 -32.54
N ASN A 98 -72.62 -90.41 -33.87
CA ASN A 98 -71.83 -89.48 -34.68
C ASN A 98 -72.35 -88.03 -34.56
N ARG A 99 -73.67 -87.82 -34.47
CA ARG A 99 -74.25 -86.50 -34.16
C ARG A 99 -73.83 -86.01 -32.78
N PHE A 100 -73.83 -86.89 -31.78
CA PHE A 100 -73.36 -86.58 -30.43
C PHE A 100 -71.88 -86.20 -30.43
N ARG A 101 -71.03 -87.01 -31.08
CA ARG A 101 -69.59 -86.73 -31.24
C ARG A 101 -69.36 -85.38 -31.92
N ALA A 102 -70.05 -85.12 -33.03
CA ALA A 102 -69.92 -83.87 -33.78
C ALA A 102 -70.43 -82.64 -33.01
N SER A 103 -71.36 -82.81 -32.07
CA SER A 103 -71.96 -81.68 -31.33
C SER A 103 -71.28 -81.41 -29.98
N HIS A 104 -70.83 -82.46 -29.30
CA HIS A 104 -70.39 -82.43 -27.89
C HIS A 104 -68.97 -82.94 -27.64
N GLN A 105 -68.31 -83.49 -28.66
CA GLN A 105 -66.92 -83.98 -28.54
C GLN A 105 -66.01 -83.30 -29.56
N LYS A 106 -66.29 -82.04 -29.88
CA LYS A 106 -65.40 -81.28 -30.75
C LYS A 106 -64.10 -80.95 -30.00
N PRO A 107 -62.94 -80.91 -30.68
CA PRO A 107 -61.67 -80.55 -30.05
C PRO A 107 -61.74 -79.20 -29.32
N GLU A 108 -62.48 -78.23 -29.86
CA GLU A 108 -62.62 -76.88 -29.29
C GLU A 108 -63.38 -76.87 -27.95
N GLN A 109 -64.12 -77.94 -27.64
CA GLN A 109 -64.86 -78.10 -26.38
C GLN A 109 -64.01 -78.78 -25.29
N SER A 110 -62.80 -79.21 -25.60
CA SER A 110 -61.88 -79.78 -24.62
C SER A 110 -61.44 -78.72 -23.61
N ARG A 111 -61.28 -79.13 -22.34
CA ARG A 111 -60.81 -78.26 -21.26
C ARG A 111 -59.47 -77.59 -21.58
N ASP A 112 -58.61 -78.32 -22.26
CA ASP A 112 -57.22 -77.94 -22.51
C ASP A 112 -57.01 -77.47 -23.96
N PHE A 113 -58.09 -77.14 -24.70
CA PHE A 113 -57.98 -76.72 -26.10
C PHE A 113 -57.19 -75.43 -26.27
N ASP A 114 -57.29 -74.49 -25.33
CA ASP A 114 -56.53 -73.25 -25.30
C ASP A 114 -55.01 -73.45 -25.35
N LEU A 115 -54.51 -74.58 -24.82
CA LEU A 115 -53.09 -74.96 -24.86
C LEU A 115 -52.62 -75.45 -26.23
N PHE A 116 -53.51 -76.00 -27.05
CA PHE A 116 -53.19 -76.60 -28.36
C PHE A 116 -53.90 -75.90 -29.53
N ASP A 117 -54.60 -74.80 -29.27
CA ASP A 117 -55.27 -73.99 -30.28
C ASP A 117 -54.25 -73.48 -31.32
N PRO A 118 -54.36 -73.86 -32.60
CA PRO A 118 -53.44 -73.41 -33.64
C PRO A 118 -53.33 -71.89 -33.76
N ASP A 119 -54.39 -71.17 -33.39
CA ASP A 119 -54.45 -69.71 -33.41
C ASP A 119 -54.19 -69.07 -32.03
N GLY A 120 -53.79 -69.84 -31.02
CA GLY A 120 -53.58 -69.34 -29.65
C GLY A 120 -52.62 -68.15 -29.58
N LEU A 121 -51.53 -68.18 -30.35
CA LEU A 121 -50.56 -67.07 -30.44
C LEU A 121 -51.11 -65.82 -31.14
N LYS A 122 -52.12 -65.95 -32.00
CA LYS A 122 -52.76 -64.81 -32.65
C LYS A 122 -53.82 -64.17 -31.76
N LYS A 123 -54.44 -64.96 -30.89
CA LYS A 123 -55.44 -64.51 -29.91
C LYS A 123 -54.80 -63.92 -28.66
N SER A 124 -53.57 -64.28 -28.33
CA SER A 124 -52.87 -63.76 -27.16
C SER A 124 -52.41 -62.31 -27.37
N LEU A 125 -52.49 -61.52 -26.30
CA LEU A 125 -51.95 -60.17 -26.29
C LEU A 125 -50.45 -60.22 -25.99
N PRO A 126 -49.65 -59.29 -26.55
CA PRO A 126 -48.28 -59.07 -26.12
C PRO A 126 -48.17 -58.89 -24.60
N ALA A 127 -47.03 -59.31 -24.05
CA ALA A 127 -46.74 -59.23 -22.61
C ALA A 127 -46.81 -57.80 -22.06
N ARG A 128 -46.52 -56.79 -22.90
CA ARG A 128 -46.62 -55.35 -22.61
C ARG A 128 -47.29 -54.65 -23.78
N LEU A 129 -48.35 -53.89 -23.52
CA LEU A 129 -49.06 -53.06 -24.49
C LEU A 129 -48.76 -51.57 -24.24
N GLY A 130 -47.64 -51.09 -24.78
CA GLY A 130 -47.19 -49.71 -24.59
C GLY A 130 -46.58 -49.48 -23.20
N ASP A 131 -46.41 -48.22 -22.82
CA ASP A 131 -45.72 -47.83 -21.59
C ASP A 131 -46.65 -47.72 -20.38
N ASP A 132 -47.91 -47.34 -20.60
CA ASP A 132 -48.93 -47.15 -19.57
C ASP A 132 -49.94 -48.32 -19.53
N ASP A 133 -49.45 -49.55 -19.66
CA ASP A 133 -50.28 -50.76 -19.57
C ASP A 133 -50.62 -51.05 -18.10
N PRO A 134 -51.90 -50.95 -17.68
CA PRO A 134 -52.31 -51.13 -16.29
C PRO A 134 -52.18 -52.59 -15.80
N ARG A 135 -51.96 -53.55 -16.70
CA ARG A 135 -51.72 -54.96 -16.36
C ARG A 135 -50.30 -55.18 -15.82
N LEU A 136 -49.39 -54.25 -16.08
CA LEU A 136 -48.00 -54.35 -15.65
C LEU A 136 -47.87 -53.99 -14.18
N THR A 137 -47.53 -55.01 -13.40
CA THR A 137 -47.19 -54.87 -12.00
C THR A 137 -45.70 -55.07 -11.82
N ILE A 138 -45.18 -54.64 -10.66
CA ILE A 138 -43.75 -54.74 -10.30
C ILE A 138 -43.25 -56.20 -10.39
N SER A 139 -44.08 -57.18 -10.00
CA SER A 139 -43.72 -58.61 -10.07
C SER A 139 -43.62 -59.16 -11.49
N GLY A 140 -44.25 -58.52 -12.48
CA GLY A 140 -44.27 -59.00 -13.87
C GLY A 140 -42.96 -58.75 -14.63
N ALA A 141 -42.07 -57.91 -14.12
CA ALA A 141 -40.75 -57.61 -14.68
C ALA A 141 -40.74 -57.20 -16.18
N GLN A 142 -41.84 -56.60 -16.67
CA GLN A 142 -41.96 -56.12 -18.06
C GLN A 142 -41.70 -54.61 -18.23
N LYS A 143 -41.65 -53.85 -17.13
CA LYS A 143 -41.37 -52.41 -17.09
C LYS A 143 -40.46 -52.13 -15.90
N PHE A 144 -39.35 -51.44 -16.14
CA PHE A 144 -38.40 -51.05 -15.11
C PHE A 144 -38.24 -49.52 -15.09
N ASP A 145 -38.32 -48.93 -13.90
CA ASP A 145 -38.20 -47.47 -13.74
C ASP A 145 -36.81 -46.94 -14.12
N GLY A 146 -35.79 -47.81 -14.18
CA GLY A 146 -34.44 -47.46 -14.61
C GLY A 146 -34.25 -47.29 -16.13
N GLU A 147 -35.23 -47.68 -16.96
CA GLU A 147 -35.13 -47.58 -18.43
C GLU A 147 -35.15 -46.13 -18.94
N ASP A 148 -35.72 -45.20 -18.17
CA ASP A 148 -35.80 -43.76 -18.45
C ASP A 148 -36.06 -43.41 -19.93
N LEU A 149 -37.32 -43.58 -20.35
CA LEU A 149 -37.75 -43.27 -21.71
C LEU A 149 -37.60 -41.78 -22.07
N GLU A 150 -37.49 -40.90 -21.06
CA GLU A 150 -37.37 -39.45 -21.23
C GLU A 150 -35.91 -38.95 -21.23
N GLU A 151 -34.91 -39.84 -21.22
CA GLU A 151 -33.48 -39.47 -21.15
C GLU A 151 -33.10 -38.37 -22.15
N ARG A 152 -33.59 -38.50 -23.40
CA ARG A 152 -33.34 -37.52 -24.47
C ARG A 152 -33.94 -36.15 -24.16
N HIS A 153 -35.16 -36.12 -23.62
CA HIS A 153 -35.83 -34.87 -23.24
C HIS A 153 -35.11 -34.23 -22.05
N ARG A 154 -34.81 -35.00 -21.00
CA ARG A 154 -34.05 -34.53 -19.83
C ARG A 154 -32.71 -33.95 -20.25
N ARG A 155 -31.97 -34.64 -21.12
CA ARG A 155 -30.67 -34.18 -21.62
C ARG A 155 -30.79 -32.88 -22.42
N LYS A 156 -31.83 -32.74 -23.24
CA LYS A 156 -32.10 -31.50 -23.98
C LYS A 156 -32.32 -30.33 -23.01
N VAL A 157 -33.18 -30.50 -22.00
CA VAL A 157 -33.43 -29.47 -20.98
C VAL A 157 -32.16 -29.11 -20.21
N GLN A 158 -31.35 -30.09 -19.83
CA GLN A 158 -30.07 -29.86 -19.15
C GLN A 158 -29.10 -29.05 -20.03
N ILE A 159 -29.00 -29.36 -21.31
CA ILE A 159 -28.17 -28.61 -22.26
C ILE A 159 -28.66 -27.17 -22.41
N GLU A 160 -29.97 -26.96 -22.52
CA GLU A 160 -30.57 -25.62 -22.61
C GLU A 160 -30.33 -24.79 -21.34
N GLN A 161 -30.48 -25.41 -20.16
CA GLN A 161 -30.16 -24.78 -18.87
C GLN A 161 -28.67 -24.40 -18.79
N GLN A 162 -27.78 -25.34 -19.11
CA GLN A 162 -26.34 -25.10 -19.10
C GLN A 162 -25.96 -23.98 -20.06
N ARG A 163 -26.54 -23.96 -21.27
CA ARG A 163 -26.33 -22.89 -22.24
C ARG A 163 -26.78 -21.55 -21.69
N SER A 164 -27.98 -21.46 -21.10
CA SER A 164 -28.50 -20.23 -20.51
C SER A 164 -27.58 -19.71 -19.39
N TRP A 165 -27.08 -20.58 -18.52
CA TRP A 165 -26.15 -20.20 -17.45
C TRP A 165 -24.82 -19.70 -18.00
N LEU A 166 -24.27 -20.37 -19.01
CA LEU A 166 -23.02 -19.94 -19.64
C LEU A 166 -23.19 -18.59 -20.37
N GLU A 167 -24.30 -18.38 -21.07
CA GLU A 167 -24.61 -17.11 -21.72
C GLU A 167 -24.73 -15.98 -20.68
N GLN A 168 -25.39 -16.23 -19.54
CA GLN A 168 -25.45 -15.27 -18.44
C GLN A 168 -24.06 -14.96 -17.88
N GLN A 169 -23.24 -15.97 -17.58
CA GLN A 169 -21.88 -15.78 -17.07
C GLN A 169 -20.99 -15.00 -18.05
N ILE A 170 -21.09 -15.30 -19.36
CA ILE A 170 -20.35 -14.57 -20.40
C ILE A 170 -20.79 -13.10 -20.42
N ARG A 171 -22.09 -12.84 -20.33
CA ARG A 171 -22.64 -11.47 -20.32
C ARG A 171 -22.17 -10.69 -19.09
N GLU A 172 -22.26 -11.28 -17.91
CA GLU A 172 -21.81 -10.67 -16.66
C GLU A 172 -20.30 -10.39 -16.69
N LYS A 173 -19.49 -11.35 -17.15
CA LYS A 173 -18.04 -11.19 -17.27
C LYS A 173 -17.66 -10.08 -18.26
N ARG A 174 -18.34 -10.03 -19.42
CA ARG A 174 -18.13 -8.95 -20.41
C ARG A 174 -18.51 -7.59 -19.85
N GLN A 175 -19.63 -7.50 -19.13
CA GLN A 175 -20.05 -6.25 -18.51
C GLN A 175 -19.04 -5.80 -17.46
N ALA A 176 -18.61 -6.70 -16.57
CA ALA A 176 -17.61 -6.40 -15.55
C ALA A 176 -16.26 -5.96 -16.17
N GLU A 177 -15.87 -6.55 -17.30
CA GLU A 177 -14.66 -6.12 -18.02
C GLU A 177 -14.80 -4.73 -18.64
N LEU A 178 -15.97 -4.40 -19.22
CA LEU A 178 -16.26 -3.05 -19.72
C LEU A 178 -16.26 -2.03 -18.59
N ASP A 179 -16.90 -2.34 -17.47
CA ASP A 179 -16.95 -1.47 -16.29
C ASP A 179 -15.54 -1.25 -15.71
N ARG A 180 -14.72 -2.31 -15.64
CA ARG A 180 -13.31 -2.22 -15.21
C ARG A 180 -12.50 -1.31 -16.13
N ARG A 181 -12.60 -1.50 -17.44
CA ARG A 181 -11.90 -0.66 -18.43
C ARG A 181 -12.36 0.80 -18.34
N ALA A 182 -13.66 1.05 -18.18
CA ALA A 182 -14.20 2.40 -18.00
C ALA A 182 -13.68 3.06 -16.71
N ALA A 183 -13.56 2.30 -15.62
CA ALA A 183 -12.97 2.78 -14.37
C ALA A 183 -11.46 3.07 -14.53
N GLU A 184 -10.72 2.22 -15.22
CA GLU A 184 -9.30 2.41 -15.54
C GLU A 184 -9.08 3.68 -16.38
N THR A 185 -9.84 3.88 -17.45
CA THR A 185 -9.73 5.09 -18.29
C THR A 185 -10.15 6.35 -17.54
N PHE A 186 -11.19 6.28 -16.70
CA PHE A 186 -11.57 7.40 -15.83
C PHE A 186 -10.44 7.76 -14.87
N LEU A 187 -9.82 6.76 -14.22
CA LEU A 187 -8.71 6.97 -13.31
C LEU A 187 -7.49 7.56 -14.03
N GLU A 188 -7.15 7.03 -15.20
CA GLU A 188 -6.05 7.55 -16.04
C GLU A 188 -6.29 9.02 -16.41
N SER A 189 -7.48 9.36 -16.92
CA SER A 189 -7.83 10.75 -17.25
C SER A 189 -7.78 11.69 -16.03
N SER A 190 -8.21 11.19 -14.85
CA SER A 190 -8.16 11.94 -13.59
C SER A 190 -6.72 12.17 -13.13
N LEU A 191 -5.85 11.16 -13.25
CA LEU A 191 -4.43 11.28 -12.94
C LEU A 191 -3.73 12.27 -13.88
N MET A 192 -3.98 12.19 -15.19
CA MET A 192 -3.44 13.11 -16.19
C MET A 192 -3.85 14.56 -15.91
N SER A 193 -5.13 14.78 -15.55
CA SER A 193 -5.62 16.11 -15.16
C SER A 193 -4.92 16.64 -13.91
N ARG A 194 -4.74 15.78 -12.90
CA ARG A 194 -4.01 16.12 -11.67
C ARG A 194 -2.54 16.42 -11.95
N GLU A 195 -1.85 15.63 -12.77
CA GLU A 195 -0.47 15.88 -13.17
C GLU A 195 -0.32 17.19 -13.92
N HIS A 196 -1.22 17.48 -14.85
CA HIS A 196 -1.25 18.76 -15.57
C HIS A 196 -1.40 19.92 -14.59
N ARG A 197 -2.32 19.80 -13.62
CA ARG A 197 -2.52 20.82 -12.59
C ARG A 197 -1.27 21.00 -11.72
N LEU A 198 -0.60 19.91 -11.33
CA LEU A 198 0.67 19.97 -10.58
C LEU A 198 1.76 20.68 -11.37
N HIS A 199 1.92 20.37 -12.66
CA HIS A 199 2.88 21.05 -13.53
C HIS A 199 2.59 22.54 -13.66
N GLN A 200 1.31 22.91 -13.80
CA GLN A 200 0.87 24.30 -13.85
C GLN A 200 1.22 25.04 -12.55
N LEU A 201 0.91 24.44 -11.39
CA LEU A 201 1.22 25.02 -10.08
C LEU A 201 2.73 25.17 -9.86
N ALA A 202 3.53 24.15 -10.21
CA ALA A 202 4.99 24.23 -10.12
C ALA A 202 5.58 25.32 -11.03
N SER A 203 5.01 25.50 -12.23
CA SER A 203 5.39 26.60 -13.13
C SER A 203 5.06 27.97 -12.53
N GLN A 204 3.86 28.12 -11.98
CA GLN A 204 3.43 29.36 -11.29
C GLN A 204 4.29 29.67 -10.06
N GLU A 205 4.65 28.66 -9.28
CA GLU A 205 5.53 28.81 -8.12
C GLU A 205 6.93 29.27 -8.55
N ARG A 206 7.52 28.64 -9.57
CA ARG A 206 8.82 29.06 -10.13
C ARG A 206 8.76 30.50 -10.63
N TYR A 207 7.68 30.88 -11.31
CA TYR A 207 7.47 32.25 -11.77
C TYR A 207 7.39 33.24 -10.60
N ALA A 208 6.59 32.94 -9.58
CA ALA A 208 6.43 33.78 -8.39
C ALA A 208 7.75 33.93 -7.62
N ARG A 209 8.48 32.83 -7.39
CA ARG A 209 9.82 32.85 -6.78
C ARG A 209 10.79 33.72 -7.59
N GLY A 210 10.77 33.59 -8.92
CA GLY A 210 11.57 34.44 -9.82
C GLY A 210 11.24 35.92 -9.67
N LYS A 211 9.94 36.27 -9.59
CA LYS A 211 9.50 37.66 -9.37
C LYS A 211 9.91 38.21 -8.01
N ILE A 212 9.78 37.41 -6.95
CA ILE A 212 10.25 37.80 -5.61
C ILE A 212 11.76 38.04 -5.64
N GLN A 213 12.54 37.14 -6.25
CA GLN A 213 13.99 37.30 -6.35
C GLN A 213 14.38 38.56 -7.14
N GLN A 214 13.68 38.84 -8.24
CA GLN A 214 13.88 40.08 -9.00
C GLN A 214 13.64 41.32 -8.13
N ALA A 215 12.52 41.36 -7.40
CA ALA A 215 12.19 42.47 -6.52
C ALA A 215 13.21 42.66 -5.39
N VAL A 216 13.68 41.56 -4.77
CA VAL A 216 14.73 41.60 -3.74
C VAL A 216 16.04 42.11 -4.31
N ASN A 217 16.44 41.66 -5.50
CA ASN A 217 17.67 42.12 -6.15
C ASN A 217 17.59 43.62 -6.48
N GLU A 218 16.44 44.10 -6.97
CA GLU A 218 16.21 45.53 -7.21
C GLU A 218 16.26 46.35 -5.92
N PHE A 219 15.63 45.87 -4.86
CA PHE A 219 15.67 46.51 -3.55
C PHE A 219 17.11 46.59 -3.02
N ASN A 220 17.85 45.49 -3.06
CA ASN A 220 19.25 45.47 -2.63
C ASN A 220 20.12 46.41 -3.46
N ARG A 221 19.91 46.51 -4.78
CA ARG A 221 20.59 47.51 -5.62
C ARG A 221 20.27 48.94 -5.19
N ARG A 222 19.00 49.25 -4.93
CA ARG A 222 18.60 50.58 -4.44
C ARG A 222 19.24 50.88 -3.08
N LEU A 223 19.25 49.92 -2.17
CA LEU A 223 19.86 50.05 -0.84
C LEU A 223 21.37 50.29 -0.94
N MET A 224 22.07 49.56 -1.80
CA MET A 224 23.51 49.78 -2.04
C MET A 224 23.79 51.19 -2.56
N ASN A 225 23.01 51.65 -3.54
CA ASN A 225 23.15 53.01 -4.08
C ASN A 225 22.86 54.08 -3.00
N GLU A 226 21.86 53.86 -2.16
CA GLU A 226 21.54 54.77 -1.06
C GLU A 226 22.67 54.83 -0.03
N GLN A 227 23.23 53.68 0.36
CA GLN A 227 24.38 53.61 1.26
C GLN A 227 25.62 54.30 0.67
N GLU A 228 25.88 54.12 -0.62
CA GLU A 228 26.98 54.80 -1.31
C GLU A 228 26.77 56.32 -1.31
N GLN A 229 25.56 56.79 -1.61
CA GLN A 229 25.23 58.22 -1.53
C GLN A 229 25.39 58.77 -0.11
N GLN A 230 24.94 58.03 0.92
CA GLN A 230 25.15 58.44 2.30
C GLN A 230 26.64 58.48 2.67
N ARG A 231 27.45 57.53 2.20
CA ARG A 231 28.89 57.53 2.43
C ARG A 231 29.55 58.75 1.79
N LEU A 232 29.23 59.04 0.53
CA LEU A 232 29.74 60.23 -0.17
C LEU A 232 29.31 61.53 0.50
N ARG A 233 28.08 61.60 1.04
CA ARG A 233 27.63 62.76 1.82
C ARG A 233 28.46 62.92 3.09
N ARG A 234 28.65 61.85 3.86
CA ARG A 234 29.47 61.88 5.07
C ARG A 234 30.93 62.25 4.78
N GLU A 235 31.51 61.71 3.71
CA GLU A 235 32.86 62.07 3.27
C GLU A 235 32.96 63.56 2.92
N ARG A 236 31.92 64.14 2.28
CA ARG A 236 31.86 65.58 2.01
C ARG A 236 31.71 66.42 3.28
N GLU A 237 30.79 66.03 4.16
CA GLU A 237 30.59 66.68 5.46
C GLU A 237 31.89 66.66 6.27
N GLU A 238 32.58 65.52 6.33
CA GLU A 238 33.88 65.38 7.01
C GLU A 238 34.96 66.26 6.36
N GLN A 239 34.99 66.37 5.02
CA GLN A 239 35.89 67.29 4.33
C GLN A 239 35.59 68.76 4.64
N GLU A 240 34.31 69.14 4.68
CA GLU A 240 33.87 70.49 5.05
C GLU A 240 34.24 70.81 6.50
N ASP A 241 34.01 69.88 7.43
CA ASP A 241 34.39 70.01 8.84
C ASP A 241 35.91 70.14 9.00
N ASN A 242 36.69 69.29 8.33
CA ASN A 242 38.15 69.36 8.33
C ASN A 242 38.66 70.71 7.78
N LEU A 243 38.06 71.21 6.69
CA LEU A 243 38.40 72.52 6.15
C LEU A 243 38.03 73.63 7.13
N ALA A 244 36.85 73.58 7.74
CA ALA A 244 36.42 74.53 8.76
C ALA A 244 37.37 74.54 9.96
N GLU A 245 37.81 73.38 10.43
CA GLU A 245 38.82 73.27 11.49
C GLU A 245 40.15 73.91 11.08
N ILE A 246 40.64 73.64 9.86
CA ILE A 246 41.87 74.25 9.33
C ILE A 246 41.72 75.78 9.27
N TYR A 247 40.61 76.29 8.74
CA TYR A 247 40.37 77.74 8.65
C TYR A 247 40.24 78.39 10.03
N ASN A 248 39.53 77.77 10.96
CA ASN A 248 39.39 78.25 12.33
C ASN A 248 40.74 78.30 13.03
N ASN A 249 41.58 77.26 12.88
CA ASN A 249 42.93 77.26 13.45
C ASN A 249 43.81 78.31 12.78
N LEU A 250 43.79 78.42 11.45
CA LEU A 250 44.58 79.40 10.69
C LEU A 250 44.24 80.85 11.07
N THR A 251 42.96 81.13 11.35
CA THR A 251 42.48 82.47 11.75
C THR A 251 42.47 82.68 13.27
N SER A 252 42.81 81.66 14.06
CA SER A 252 42.86 81.76 15.51
C SER A 252 43.93 82.77 15.97
N ASP A 253 43.67 83.44 17.09
CA ASP A 253 44.61 84.36 17.72
C ASP A 253 45.92 83.67 18.21
N VAL A 254 45.89 82.33 18.30
CA VAL A 254 47.06 81.53 18.68
C VAL A 254 48.03 81.41 17.51
N LEU A 255 47.58 80.99 16.32
CA LEU A 255 48.46 80.82 15.16
C LEU A 255 48.79 82.13 14.43
N THR A 256 47.87 83.11 14.45
CA THR A 256 48.12 84.44 13.86
C THR A 256 48.96 85.36 14.75
N GLU A 257 49.27 84.91 15.96
CA GLU A 257 49.92 85.66 17.01
C GLU A 257 49.38 87.09 17.21
N ASN A 258 48.06 87.26 17.07
CA ASN A 258 47.41 88.57 17.10
C ASN A 258 47.83 89.40 18.35
N PRO A 259 48.45 90.59 18.18
CA PRO A 259 48.89 91.43 19.30
C PRO A 259 47.72 92.04 20.08
N ASP A 260 46.53 92.12 19.46
CA ASP A 260 45.33 92.66 20.11
C ASP A 260 44.79 91.75 21.22
N ALA A 261 45.12 90.46 21.20
CA ALA A 261 44.78 89.53 22.27
C ALA A 261 45.37 89.99 23.63
N ALA A 262 46.46 90.76 23.63
CA ALA A 262 47.07 91.28 24.85
C ALA A 262 46.31 92.45 25.49
N LYS A 263 45.35 93.07 24.78
CA LYS A 263 44.60 94.24 25.26
C LYS A 263 43.61 93.82 26.35
N SER A 264 43.73 94.41 27.55
CA SER A 264 42.80 94.12 28.64
C SER A 264 41.47 94.84 28.43
N SER A 265 40.36 94.14 28.67
CA SER A 265 39.03 94.75 28.72
C SER A 265 38.89 95.80 29.83
N PHE A 266 39.80 95.82 30.82
CA PHE A 266 39.79 96.74 31.96
C PHE A 266 40.50 98.09 31.70
N GLY A 267 40.97 98.36 30.47
CA GLY A 267 41.44 99.68 30.05
C GLY A 267 42.63 99.65 29.09
N PRO A 268 42.83 100.72 28.31
CA PRO A 268 43.81 100.77 27.22
C PRO A 268 45.27 100.67 27.67
N ASN A 269 45.57 101.09 28.90
CA ASN A 269 46.92 101.07 29.46
C ASN A 269 47.23 99.77 30.24
N ARG A 270 46.31 98.82 30.24
CA ARG A 270 46.46 97.54 30.96
C ARG A 270 46.56 96.40 29.97
N VAL A 271 47.59 95.59 30.15
CA VAL A 271 47.88 94.44 29.30
C VAL A 271 47.61 93.15 30.07
N ILE A 272 47.07 92.14 29.41
CA ILE A 272 46.91 90.78 29.96
C ILE A 272 48.29 90.14 30.02
N THR A 273 48.82 89.93 31.24
CA THR A 273 50.22 89.50 31.45
C THR A 273 50.58 88.19 30.77
N ALA A 274 49.66 87.21 30.75
CA ALA A 274 49.88 85.91 30.12
C ALA A 274 49.93 85.97 28.58
N GLN A 275 49.40 87.03 27.97
CA GLN A 275 49.26 87.18 26.52
C GLN A 275 50.13 88.32 25.97
N TYR A 276 51.03 88.88 26.78
CA TYR A 276 51.92 89.95 26.36
C TYR A 276 53.00 89.44 25.41
N LYS A 277 53.02 89.96 24.18
CA LYS A 277 53.93 89.56 23.09
C LYS A 277 54.89 90.69 22.69
N GLY A 278 55.48 91.34 23.67
CA GLY A 278 56.46 92.42 23.46
C GLY A 278 55.83 93.78 23.12
N MET A 279 56.69 94.78 22.91
CA MET A 279 56.28 96.15 22.57
C MET A 279 55.83 96.25 21.11
N SER A 280 54.86 97.12 20.84
CA SER A 280 54.45 97.43 19.47
C SER A 280 55.60 98.09 18.69
N PRO A 281 55.65 97.94 17.34
CA PRO A 281 56.64 98.61 16.51
C PRO A 281 56.69 100.13 16.73
N GLU A 282 55.53 100.74 16.98
CA GLU A 282 55.40 102.18 17.26
C GLU A 282 56.05 102.56 18.61
N GLU A 283 55.86 101.77 19.66
CA GLU A 283 56.50 101.99 20.97
C GLU A 283 58.03 101.83 20.88
N ILE A 284 58.52 100.82 20.14
CA ILE A 284 59.95 100.62 19.90
C ILE A 284 60.54 101.81 19.15
N GLU A 285 59.83 102.34 18.16
CA GLU A 285 60.27 103.52 17.41
C GLU A 285 60.32 104.77 18.29
N GLN A 286 59.34 104.96 19.18
CA GLN A 286 59.38 106.04 20.17
C GLN A 286 60.60 105.92 21.09
N VAL A 287 60.91 104.73 21.60
CA VAL A 287 62.11 104.50 22.43
C VAL A 287 63.38 104.87 21.67
N ARG A 288 63.51 104.45 20.40
CA ARG A 288 64.67 104.80 19.56
C ARG A 288 64.81 106.31 19.37
N ARG A 289 63.71 107.02 19.03
CA ARG A 289 63.70 108.48 18.92
C ARG A 289 64.12 109.17 20.22
N THR A 290 63.77 108.59 21.36
CA THR A 290 64.13 109.14 22.68
C THR A 290 65.62 108.92 22.99
N GLN A 291 66.18 107.76 22.62
CA GLN A 291 67.61 107.47 22.76
C GLN A 291 68.48 108.38 21.89
N ASP A 292 68.06 108.66 20.66
CA ASP A 292 68.76 109.58 19.75
C ASP A 292 68.85 110.99 20.34
N ARG A 293 67.75 111.48 20.93
CA ARG A 293 67.73 112.77 21.65
C ARG A 293 68.70 112.79 22.84
N GLN A 294 68.76 111.71 23.62
CA GLN A 294 69.69 111.61 24.76
C GLN A 294 71.16 111.65 24.31
N LEU A 295 71.49 111.02 23.17
CA LEU A 295 72.84 111.06 22.61
C LEU A 295 73.25 112.47 22.17
N GLU A 296 72.34 113.23 21.55
CA GLU A 296 72.59 114.62 21.17
C GLU A 296 72.82 115.52 22.40
N GLU A 297 72.01 115.34 23.45
CA GLU A 297 72.12 116.11 24.69
C GLU A 297 73.44 115.83 25.42
N LEU A 298 73.90 114.57 25.43
CA LEU A 298 75.15 114.16 26.05
C LEU A 298 76.38 114.70 25.29
N LYS A 299 76.32 114.79 23.96
CA LYS A 299 77.36 115.46 23.15
C LYS A 299 77.48 116.94 23.49
N ARG A 300 76.36 117.66 23.56
CA ARG A 300 76.34 119.09 23.96
C ARG A 300 76.97 119.33 25.33
N ARG A 301 76.69 118.44 26.29
CA ARG A 301 77.25 118.55 27.66
C ARG A 301 78.77 118.38 27.69
N ARG A 302 79.31 117.43 26.92
CA ARG A 302 80.78 117.22 26.81
C ARG A 302 81.51 118.39 26.18
N GLU A 303 80.93 119.05 25.17
CA GLU A 303 81.52 120.24 24.55
C GLU A 303 81.59 121.42 25.52
N GLN A 304 80.56 121.62 26.35
CA GLN A 304 80.55 122.65 27.40
C GLN A 304 81.64 122.40 28.45
N GLU A 305 81.77 121.16 28.95
CA GLU A 305 82.81 120.79 29.92
C GLU A 305 84.22 121.01 29.35
N ALA A 306 84.47 120.62 28.10
CA ALA A 306 85.77 120.83 27.44
C ALA A 306 86.15 122.32 27.32
N ASN A 307 85.19 123.19 27.01
CA ASN A 307 85.42 124.64 26.94
C ASN A 307 85.72 125.25 28.31
N THR A 308 84.99 124.85 29.36
CA THR A 308 85.27 125.32 30.73
C THR A 308 86.66 124.90 31.20
N ARG A 309 87.09 123.66 30.91
CA ARG A 309 88.41 123.15 31.29
C ARG A 309 89.55 123.96 30.66
N LYS A 310 89.45 124.30 29.37
CA LYS A 310 90.43 125.16 28.69
C LYS A 310 90.56 126.54 29.33
N ALA A 311 89.45 127.14 29.77
CA ALA A 311 89.47 128.44 30.44
C ALA A 311 90.17 128.37 31.81
N TRP A 312 89.95 127.31 32.58
CA TRP A 312 90.63 127.08 33.86
C TRP A 312 92.14 126.84 33.70
N ASP A 313 92.56 126.08 32.69
CA ASP A 313 93.99 125.84 32.43
C ASP A 313 94.74 127.13 32.04
N GLN A 314 94.10 128.04 31.31
CA GLN A 314 94.69 129.36 30.99
C GLN A 314 94.89 130.21 32.23
N LEU A 315 93.89 130.28 33.11
CA LEU A 315 93.96 131.03 34.36
C LEU A 315 95.06 130.51 35.29
N ALA A 316 95.20 129.18 35.40
CA ALA A 316 96.24 128.54 36.22
C ALA A 316 97.66 128.91 35.76
N ASN A 317 97.92 128.92 34.45
CA ASN A 317 99.22 129.28 33.89
C ASN A 317 99.58 130.76 34.12
N GLU A 318 98.59 131.67 34.08
CA GLU A 318 98.80 133.08 34.42
C GLU A 318 99.15 133.27 35.90
N PHE A 319 98.45 132.57 36.80
CA PHE A 319 98.76 132.58 38.23
C PHE A 319 100.18 132.09 38.52
N ASP A 320 100.62 130.98 37.95
CA ASP A 320 101.98 130.44 38.15
C ASP A 320 103.09 131.43 37.72
N ARG A 321 102.88 132.15 36.61
CA ARG A 321 103.78 133.22 36.18
C ARG A 321 103.89 134.36 37.19
N THR A 322 102.77 134.75 37.80
CA THR A 322 102.79 135.84 38.80
C THR A 322 103.48 135.43 40.10
N VAL A 323 103.26 134.19 40.55
CA VAL A 323 103.87 133.64 41.78
C VAL A 323 105.39 133.56 41.65
N THR A 324 105.90 132.99 40.54
CA THR A 324 107.33 132.85 40.29
C THR A 324 108.07 134.19 40.20
N LEU A 325 107.44 135.24 39.68
CA LEU A 325 108.00 136.60 39.68
C LEU A 325 108.13 137.18 41.11
N LYS A 326 107.10 136.98 41.96
CA LYS A 326 107.11 137.48 43.34
C LYS A 326 108.10 136.73 44.23
N GLU A 327 108.28 135.44 44.02
CA GLU A 327 109.24 134.62 44.76
C GLU A 327 110.70 135.06 44.52
N ARG A 328 111.04 135.41 43.26
CA ARG A 328 112.35 135.99 42.91
C ARG A 328 112.60 137.33 43.60
N GLU A 329 111.56 138.15 43.77
CA GLU A 329 111.66 139.44 44.46
C GLU A 329 111.94 139.27 45.97
N LEU A 330 111.24 138.32 46.62
CA LEU A 330 111.41 137.97 48.03
C LEU A 330 112.81 137.44 48.34
N ASN A 331 113.36 136.56 47.49
CA ASN A 331 114.68 136.00 47.70
C ASN A 331 115.80 137.05 47.66
N ARG A 332 115.70 138.07 46.79
CA ARG A 332 116.64 139.21 46.78
C ARG A 332 116.62 139.98 48.10
N ARG A 333 115.42 140.25 48.64
CA ARG A 333 115.25 140.96 49.93
C ARG A 333 115.81 140.15 51.10
N ARG A 334 115.57 138.84 51.13
CA ARG A 334 116.14 137.94 52.15
C ARG A 334 117.66 137.93 52.16
N HIS A 335 118.28 137.91 50.98
CA HIS A 335 119.74 137.88 50.87
C HIS A 335 120.40 139.18 51.39
N ALA A 336 119.78 140.33 51.14
CA ALA A 336 120.26 141.63 51.64
C ALA A 336 120.15 141.72 53.17
N LEU A 337 119.04 141.26 53.75
CA LEU A 337 118.82 141.27 55.20
C LEU A 337 119.82 140.35 55.94
N ALA A 338 120.15 139.21 55.34
CA ALA A 338 121.09 138.24 55.92
C ALA A 338 122.54 138.78 56.00
N GLU A 339 122.94 139.68 55.10
CA GLU A 339 124.25 140.35 55.19
C GLU A 339 124.31 141.37 56.33
N GLN A 340 123.25 142.16 56.54
CA GLN A 340 123.18 143.12 57.65
C GLN A 340 123.31 142.44 59.01
N ILE A 341 122.57 141.34 59.21
CA ILE A 341 122.59 140.57 60.48
C ILE A 341 123.98 139.97 60.76
N ARG A 342 124.72 139.53 59.73
CA ARG A 342 126.09 139.02 59.91
C ARG A 342 127.05 140.12 60.39
N HIS A 343 126.87 141.35 59.93
CA HIS A 343 127.70 142.47 60.34
C HIS A 343 127.43 142.85 61.80
N GLU A 344 126.16 142.93 62.20
CA GLU A 344 125.76 143.24 63.59
C GLU A 344 126.20 142.17 64.60
N ASN A 345 126.10 140.89 64.25
CA ASN A 345 126.54 139.79 65.12
C ASN A 345 128.06 139.81 65.38
N ARG A 346 128.86 140.35 64.46
CA ARG A 346 130.32 140.45 64.62
C ARG A 346 130.70 141.51 65.66
N GLU A 347 130.00 142.63 65.67
CA GLU A 347 130.19 143.73 66.63
C GLU A 347 129.83 143.27 68.06
N LEU A 348 128.66 142.63 68.22
CA LEU A 348 128.16 142.12 69.50
C LEU A 348 129.11 141.09 70.16
N SER A 349 129.73 140.23 69.36
CA SER A 349 130.70 139.22 69.84
C SER A 349 131.94 139.87 70.48
N MET A 350 132.47 140.92 69.87
CA MET A 350 133.63 141.66 70.38
C MET A 350 133.31 142.40 71.70
N GLU A 351 132.07 142.90 71.84
CA GLU A 351 131.61 143.60 73.02
C GLU A 351 131.42 142.64 74.22
N GLN A 352 130.89 141.45 73.95
CA GLN A 352 130.66 140.43 74.96
C GLN A 352 131.98 139.86 75.53
N GLN A 353 133.01 139.66 74.69
CA GLN A 353 134.33 139.23 75.17
C GLN A 353 134.95 140.20 76.18
N ARG A 354 134.87 141.52 75.93
CA ARG A 354 135.38 142.53 76.88
C ARG A 354 134.64 142.50 78.22
N ARG A 355 133.34 142.23 78.19
CA ARG A 355 132.50 142.18 79.39
C ARG A 355 132.80 140.97 80.28
N VAL A 356 133.13 139.83 79.68
CA VAL A 356 133.52 138.62 80.41
C VAL A 356 134.88 138.82 81.11
N GLU A 357 135.84 139.46 80.44
CA GLU A 357 137.16 139.74 81.01
C GLU A 357 137.11 140.64 82.27
N TYR A 358 136.13 141.56 82.34
CA TYR A 358 135.90 142.41 83.51
C TYR A 358 135.33 141.65 84.71
N LEU A 359 134.38 140.75 84.48
CA LEU A 359 133.72 139.97 85.54
C LEU A 359 134.73 139.07 86.28
N ASP A 360 135.63 138.43 85.53
CA ASP A 360 136.55 137.43 86.10
C ASP A 360 137.64 138.04 86.97
N ARG A 361 138.13 139.25 86.64
CA ARG A 361 139.24 139.89 87.36
C ARG A 361 138.83 140.72 88.57
N VAL A 362 137.58 141.18 88.64
CA VAL A 362 137.13 142.16 89.65
C VAL A 362 136.11 141.59 90.62
N VAL A 363 135.20 140.72 90.16
CA VAL A 363 134.02 140.31 90.94
C VAL A 363 134.23 139.00 91.69
N TYR A 364 135.04 138.08 91.17
CA TYR A 364 135.16 136.72 91.73
C TYR A 364 136.35 136.55 92.69
N GLN A 365 136.50 137.43 93.68
CA GLN A 365 137.44 137.24 94.81
C GLN A 365 136.74 137.46 96.16
N ASN A 366 136.46 136.39 96.91
CA ASN A 366 135.82 136.46 98.23
C ASN A 366 136.82 136.18 99.36
N ARG A 367 136.99 137.15 100.28
CA ARG A 367 137.69 137.04 101.58
C ARG A 367 136.65 137.09 102.71
N PRO A 368 136.60 136.12 103.65
CA PRO A 368 135.70 136.16 104.80
C PRO A 368 136.11 137.20 105.85
N THR A 369 135.10 137.79 106.50
CA THR A 369 135.12 139.00 107.34
C THR A 369 135.04 138.67 108.85
N GLU A 370 135.38 139.63 109.71
CA GLU A 370 135.55 139.48 111.18
C GLU A 370 134.40 138.79 111.93
N ALA A 371 133.16 138.85 111.45
CA ALA A 371 132.01 138.14 112.02
C ALA A 371 132.15 136.59 112.04
N TYR A 372 133.12 136.05 111.30
CA TYR A 372 133.44 134.62 111.25
C TYR A 372 134.21 134.14 112.50
N PHE A 373 134.96 135.01 113.20
CA PHE A 373 135.80 134.61 114.33
C PHE A 373 135.12 134.73 115.70
N ASP A 374 133.99 135.44 115.79
CA ASP A 374 133.21 135.61 117.02
C ASP A 374 132.32 134.40 117.38
N GLN A 375 132.38 133.31 116.60
CA GLN A 375 131.54 132.11 116.77
C GLN A 375 132.14 131.00 117.66
N PHE A 376 133.24 131.29 118.36
CA PHE A 376 133.87 130.35 119.31
C PHE A 376 133.28 130.42 120.74
N ASN A 377 133.42 129.30 121.49
CA ASN A 377 133.57 129.21 122.95
C ASN A 377 132.53 129.92 123.87
N THR A 378 131.24 129.64 123.69
CA THR A 378 130.15 130.17 124.55
C THR A 378 129.68 129.27 125.70
N CYS A 379 130.26 128.08 125.91
CA CYS A 379 129.88 127.18 127.02
C CYS A 379 131.10 126.45 127.64
N THR A 380 131.11 126.35 128.96
CA THR A 380 132.22 125.80 129.77
C THR A 380 132.19 124.27 129.91
N ARG A 381 132.18 123.55 128.80
CA ARG A 381 132.65 122.15 128.79
C ARG A 381 133.95 122.06 128.03
#